data_AF-S7SZB4-F1
#
_entry.id   AF-S7SZB4-F1
#
_cell.length_a   1.000
_cell.length_b   1.000
_cell.length_c   1.000
_cell.angle_alpha   90.00
_cell.angle_beta   90.00
_cell.angle_gamma   90.00
#
_symmetry.space_group_name_H-M   'P 1'
#
loop_
_entity.id
_entity.type
_entity.pdbx_description
1 polymer ?
#
loop_
_entity_poly.entity_id
_entity_poly.type
_entity_poly.pdbx_seq_one_letter_code
_entity_poly.pdbx_strand_id
1 'polypeptide(L)'
;MMDIDEKTGGAQMMGERFYLYDDTVEAAVRFVSFVGERQRFDLALIETDRFYGKWLVLDLQSNRFAILGRDDLEEPGYIEHAYQLYEQDANDLRAFLEEYLS
;
A
#
# COMPACT_ATOMS: atom_id res chain seq x y z
N MET A 1 -54.38 -6.48 2.35
CA MET A 1 -54.04 -6.82 0.95
C MET A 1 -53.04 -7.95 1.03
N MET A 2 -53.55 -9.18 0.89
CA MET A 2 -52.76 -10.39 0.65
C MET A 2 -52.17 -10.28 -0.76
N ASP A 3 -50.99 -10.80 -1.09
CA ASP A 3 -50.65 -12.20 -0.90
C ASP A 3 -49.82 -12.51 0.36
N ILE A 4 -50.43 -13.36 1.18
CA ILE A 4 -49.84 -14.06 2.33
C ILE A 4 -49.21 -15.36 1.84
N ASP A 5 -48.15 -15.76 2.54
CA ASP A 5 -47.27 -16.91 2.30
C ASP A 5 -47.96 -18.21 1.86
N GLU A 6 -47.45 -18.81 0.78
CA GLU A 6 -47.45 -20.27 0.60
C GLU A 6 -46.13 -20.77 -0.03
N LYS A 7 -45.28 -21.33 0.86
CA LYS A 7 -44.37 -22.46 0.65
C LYS A 7 -43.40 -22.46 -0.55
N THR A 8 -42.11 -22.41 -0.19
CA THR A 8 -40.93 -23.03 -0.85
C THR A 8 -40.39 -22.29 -2.07
N GLY A 9 -39.21 -21.67 -1.91
CA GLY A 9 -38.35 -21.33 -3.06
C GLY A 9 -37.64 -19.99 -2.98
N GLY A 10 -36.67 -19.87 -2.07
CA GLY A 10 -35.49 -19.00 -2.20
C GLY A 10 -35.73 -17.51 -2.45
N ALA A 11 -35.87 -16.74 -1.37
CA ALA A 11 -35.40 -15.36 -1.39
C ALA A 11 -33.90 -15.37 -1.07
N GLN A 12 -33.10 -14.89 -2.03
CA GLN A 12 -31.64 -14.85 -2.01
C GLN A 12 -31.12 -14.11 -0.77
N MET A 13 -30.48 -14.84 0.15
CA MET A 13 -29.60 -14.23 1.14
C MET A 13 -28.37 -13.74 0.38
N MET A 14 -28.30 -12.45 0.02
CA MET A 14 -27.02 -11.81 -0.28
C MET A 14 -26.22 -11.88 1.02
N GLY A 15 -25.34 -12.88 1.13
CA GLY A 15 -24.65 -13.20 2.36
C GLY A 15 -24.01 -11.96 2.97
N GLU A 16 -24.42 -11.63 4.20
CA GLU A 16 -23.73 -10.64 5.02
C GLU A 16 -22.27 -11.07 5.11
N ARG A 17 -21.36 -10.23 4.61
CA ARG A 17 -19.93 -10.51 4.66
C ARG A 17 -19.50 -10.48 6.12
N PHE A 18 -18.74 -11.48 6.53
CA PHE A 18 -18.11 -11.50 7.84
C PHE A 18 -16.75 -10.77 7.75
N TYR A 19 -16.69 -9.55 8.29
CA TYR A 19 -15.46 -8.76 8.35
C TYR A 19 -14.70 -9.05 9.65
N LEU A 20 -13.39 -9.31 9.56
CA LEU A 20 -12.53 -9.40 10.74
C LEU A 20 -12.24 -8.01 11.33
N TYR A 21 -12.10 -7.01 10.46
CA TYR A 21 -12.05 -5.59 10.77
C TYR A 21 -12.52 -4.81 9.53
N ASP A 22 -13.20 -3.68 9.74
CA ASP A 22 -13.62 -2.76 8.69
C ASP A 22 -13.56 -1.35 9.27
N ASP A 23 -12.36 -0.76 9.22
CA ASP A 23 -12.08 0.54 9.80
C ASP A 23 -11.72 1.54 8.71
N THR A 24 -12.29 2.74 8.80
CA THR A 24 -11.81 3.90 8.05
C THR A 24 -10.89 4.73 8.95
N VAL A 25 -9.74 5.12 8.41
CA VAL A 25 -8.81 6.03 9.08
C VAL A 25 -8.49 7.20 8.18
N GLU A 26 -8.28 8.38 8.76
CA GLU A 26 -7.60 9.47 8.08
C GLU A 26 -6.11 9.16 8.03
N ALA A 27 -5.48 9.42 6.89
CA ALA A 27 -4.05 9.20 6.67
C ALA A 27 -3.47 10.36 5.87
N ALA A 28 -2.24 10.76 6.20
CA ALA A 28 -1.51 11.72 5.39
C ALA A 28 -0.93 11.00 4.19
N VAL A 29 -1.13 11.55 3.00
CA VAL A 29 -0.63 10.98 1.74
C VAL A 29 0.15 12.04 0.99
N ARG A 30 1.36 11.68 0.59
CA ARG A 30 2.18 12.49 -0.31
C ARG A 30 2.38 11.77 -1.63
N PHE A 31 1.92 12.40 -2.71
CA PHE A 31 2.25 11.99 -4.06
C PHE A 31 3.50 12.74 -4.52
N VAL A 32 4.50 12.00 -4.97
CA VAL A 32 5.78 12.57 -5.37
C VAL A 32 6.33 11.84 -6.58
N SER A 33 6.83 12.60 -7.53
CA SER A 33 7.48 12.07 -8.72
C SER A 33 8.89 12.62 -8.81
N PHE A 34 9.86 11.76 -9.06
CA PHE A 34 11.24 12.17 -9.31
C PHE A 34 11.86 11.30 -10.40
N VAL A 35 12.93 11.82 -11.00
CA VAL A 35 13.67 11.14 -12.05
C VAL A 35 14.96 10.62 -11.43
N GLY A 36 15.11 9.29 -11.40
CA GLY A 36 16.40 8.64 -11.14
C GLY A 36 17.25 8.59 -12.41
N GLU A 37 18.39 7.93 -12.35
CA GLU A 37 19.33 7.91 -13.48
C GLU A 37 18.76 7.20 -14.72
N ARG A 38 17.95 6.15 -14.52
CA ARG A 38 17.43 5.29 -15.61
C ARG A 38 15.92 5.27 -15.74
N GLN A 39 15.20 5.57 -14.66
CA GLN A 39 13.74 5.56 -14.65
C GLN A 39 13.16 6.70 -13.82
N ARG A 40 11.90 7.01 -14.10
CA ARG A 40 11.07 7.88 -13.26
C ARG A 40 10.44 7.03 -12.16
N PHE A 41 10.31 7.61 -10.97
CA PHE A 41 9.51 7.07 -9.88
C PHE A 41 8.28 7.94 -9.69
N ASP A 42 7.12 7.32 -9.54
CA ASP A 42 5.87 7.98 -9.13
C ASP A 42 5.39 7.28 -7.85
N LEU A 43 5.58 7.92 -6.70
CA LEU A 43 5.34 7.31 -5.41
C LEU A 43 4.13 7.92 -4.70
N ALA A 44 3.45 7.09 -3.92
CA ALA A 44 2.56 7.51 -2.85
C ALA A 44 3.16 7.08 -1.52
N LEU A 45 3.53 8.05 -0.69
CA LEU A 45 3.98 7.83 0.68
C LEU A 45 2.80 8.05 1.62
N ILE A 46 2.39 7.01 2.33
CA ILE A 46 1.21 7.01 3.20
C ILE A 46 1.67 6.84 4.65
N GLU A 47 1.43 7.87 5.45
CA GLU A 47 1.70 7.91 6.88
C GLU A 47 0.42 7.63 7.66
N THR A 48 0.46 6.61 8.52
CA THR A 48 -0.69 6.20 9.33
C THR A 48 -0.23 5.42 10.57
N ASP A 49 -1.03 5.51 11.63
CA ASP A 49 -0.78 4.79 12.89
C ASP A 49 -0.93 3.26 12.75
N ARG A 50 -1.43 2.76 11.60
CA ARG A 50 -1.60 1.31 11.34
C ARG A 50 -0.28 0.55 11.17
N PHE A 51 0.82 1.24 10.87
CA PHE A 51 2.11 0.62 10.56
C PHE A 51 3.20 0.90 11.60
N TYR A 52 2.83 1.24 12.83
CA TYR A 52 3.76 1.37 13.97
C TYR A 52 4.95 2.32 13.71
N GLY A 53 4.68 3.47 13.09
CA GLY A 53 5.70 4.47 12.75
C GLY A 53 6.43 4.21 11.42
N LYS A 54 6.11 3.12 10.72
CA LYS A 54 6.54 2.88 9.34
C LYS A 54 5.58 3.54 8.35
N TRP A 55 6.08 3.78 7.14
CA TRP A 55 5.32 4.34 6.03
C TRP A 55 4.91 3.23 5.07
N LEU A 56 3.72 3.33 4.48
CA LEU A 56 3.39 2.55 3.29
C LEU A 56 3.85 3.32 2.06
N VAL A 57 4.82 2.76 1.34
CA VAL A 57 5.41 3.37 0.14
C VAL A 57 4.95 2.58 -1.08
N LEU A 58 4.05 3.17 -1.87
CA LEU A 58 3.58 2.62 -3.14
C LEU A 58 4.36 3.22 -4.31
N ASP A 59 4.85 2.37 -5.21
CA ASP A 59 5.26 2.74 -6.56
C ASP A 59 4.10 2.54 -7.52
N LEU A 60 3.56 3.65 -8.01
CA LEU A 60 2.39 3.72 -8.88
C LEU A 60 2.69 3.24 -10.31
N GLN A 61 3.95 3.16 -10.73
CA GLN A 61 4.31 2.64 -12.05
C GLN A 61 4.38 1.12 -12.05
N SER A 62 5.06 0.55 -11.04
CA SER A 62 5.28 -0.90 -10.96
C SER A 62 4.17 -1.66 -10.22
N ASN A 63 3.23 -0.94 -9.59
CA ASN A 63 2.21 -1.49 -8.69
C ASN A 63 2.81 -2.29 -7.53
N ARG A 64 3.95 -1.83 -7.02
CA ARG A 64 4.66 -2.46 -5.89
C ARG A 64 4.59 -1.57 -4.67
N PHE A 65 4.65 -2.20 -3.51
CA PHE A 65 4.67 -1.46 -2.26
C PHE A 65 5.45 -2.20 -1.20
N ALA A 66 5.89 -1.45 -0.21
CA ALA A 66 6.46 -1.96 1.01
C ALA A 66 6.03 -1.08 2.20
N ILE A 67 6.03 -1.67 3.39
CA ILE A 67 5.93 -0.93 4.65
C ILE A 67 7.37 -0.72 5.10
N LEU A 68 7.82 0.54 5.09
CA LEU A 68 9.22 0.92 5.29
C LEU A 68 9.38 1.79 6.53
N GLY A 69 10.32 1.41 7.37
CA GLY A 69 11.00 2.26 8.33
C GLY A 69 12.44 2.53 7.89
N ARG A 70 13.15 3.30 8.69
CA ARG A 70 14.55 3.64 8.44
C ARG A 70 15.45 2.39 8.41
N ASP A 71 15.18 1.43 9.29
CA ASP A 71 15.88 0.14 9.37
C ASP A 71 15.78 -0.68 8.09
N ASP A 72 14.63 -0.65 7.41
CA ASP A 72 14.41 -1.39 6.17
C ASP A 72 15.22 -0.83 4.99
N LEU A 73 15.59 0.46 5.03
CA LEU A 73 16.43 1.09 4.01
C LEU A 73 17.89 0.61 4.10
N GLU A 74 18.34 0.24 5.30
CA GLU A 74 19.69 -0.22 5.58
C GLU A 74 19.88 -1.73 5.30
N GLU A 75 18.79 -2.50 5.18
CA GLU A 75 18.82 -3.94 4.91
C GLU A 75 19.25 -4.23 3.45
N PRO A 76 20.39 -4.91 3.23
CA PRO A 76 20.90 -5.18 1.89
C PRO A 76 19.92 -5.99 1.03
N GLY A 77 19.62 -5.51 -0.17
CA GLY A 77 18.77 -6.20 -1.13
C GLY A 77 17.25 -6.05 -0.87
N TYR A 78 16.84 -5.40 0.21
CA TYR A 78 15.43 -5.30 0.57
C TYR A 78 14.63 -4.46 -0.43
N ILE A 79 15.14 -3.28 -0.80
CA ILE A 79 14.48 -2.36 -1.75
C ILE A 79 14.44 -2.98 -3.15
N GLU A 80 15.53 -3.60 -3.56
CA GLU A 80 15.67 -4.34 -4.82
C GLU A 80 14.60 -5.43 -4.89
N HIS A 81 14.45 -6.23 -3.84
CA HIS A 81 13.46 -7.30 -3.80
C HIS A 81 12.02 -6.77 -3.75
N ALA A 82 11.73 -5.79 -2.89
CA ALA A 82 10.38 -5.26 -2.70
C ALA A 82 9.85 -4.58 -3.97
N TYR A 83 10.68 -3.78 -4.64
CA TYR A 83 10.31 -3.04 -5.83
C TYR A 83 10.75 -3.70 -7.15
N GLN A 84 11.40 -4.87 -7.10
CA GLN A 84 11.97 -5.57 -8.26
C GLN A 84 12.84 -4.64 -9.13
N LEU A 85 13.70 -3.89 -8.44
CA LEU A 85 14.62 -2.96 -9.04
C LEU A 85 16.01 -3.58 -9.15
N TYR A 86 16.76 -3.16 -10.15
CA TYR A 86 18.21 -3.38 -10.15
C TYR A 86 18.87 -2.45 -9.13
N GLU A 87 20.04 -2.84 -8.65
CA GLU A 87 20.79 -2.15 -7.59
C GLU A 87 20.88 -0.63 -7.78
N GLN A 88 21.17 -0.15 -8.99
CA GLN A 88 21.27 1.30 -9.26
C GLN A 88 19.93 2.03 -9.05
N ASP A 89 18.80 1.47 -9.52
CA ASP A 89 17.49 2.12 -9.35
C ASP A 89 17.02 2.01 -7.89
N ALA A 90 17.37 0.92 -7.22
CA ALA A 90 17.12 0.76 -5.79
C ALA A 90 17.92 1.76 -4.95
N ASN A 91 19.16 2.07 -5.34
CA ASN A 91 19.97 3.11 -4.70
C ASN A 91 19.35 4.51 -4.88
N ASP A 92 18.87 4.85 -6.08
CA ASP A 92 18.16 6.11 -6.32
C ASP A 92 16.90 6.22 -5.43
N LEU A 93 16.11 5.15 -5.37
CA LEU A 93 14.92 5.10 -4.52
C LEU A 93 15.28 5.19 -3.03
N ARG A 94 16.30 4.46 -2.57
CA ARG A 94 16.76 4.48 -1.18
C ARG A 94 17.23 5.87 -0.75
N ALA A 95 18.08 6.51 -1.56
CA ALA A 95 18.58 7.86 -1.28
C ALA A 95 17.43 8.87 -1.19
N PHE A 96 16.44 8.79 -2.08
CA PHE A 96 15.24 9.61 -1.99
C PHE A 96 14.45 9.35 -0.70
N LEU A 97 14.26 8.08 -0.32
CA LEU A 97 13.49 7.70 0.86
C LEU A 97 14.17 8.11 2.18
N GLU A 98 15.51 8.09 2.24
CA GLU A 98 16.28 8.57 3.40
C GLU A 98 15.99 10.04 3.76
N GLU A 99 15.62 10.88 2.79
CA GLU A 99 15.25 12.29 3.04
C GLU A 99 13.92 12.43 3.79
N TYR A 100 13.06 11.42 3.77
CA TYR A 100 11.67 11.51 4.26
C TYR A 100 11.34 10.52 5.38
N LEU A 101 12.03 9.39 5.46
CA LEU A 101 11.82 8.35 6.48
C LEU A 101 12.68 8.57 7.74
N SER A 102 12.88 9.82 8.14
CA SER A 102 13.71 10.21 9.29
C SER A 102 13.04 10.01 10.64
#